data_AF-A0ABD6ADC5-F1
#
_entry.id   AF-A0ABD6ADC5-F1
#
_cell.length_a   1.000
_cell.length_b   1.000
_cell.length_c   1.000
_cell.angle_alpha   90.00
_cell.angle_beta   90.00
_cell.angle_gamma   90.00
#
_symmetry.space_group_name_H-M   'P 1'
#
loop_
_entity.id
_entity.type
_entity.pdbx_description
1 polymer ?
#
loop_
_entity_poly.entity_id
_entity_poly.type
_entity_poly.pdbx_seq_one_letter_code
_entity_poly.pdbx_strand_id
1 'polypeptide(L)'
;MSPDDSSREVACTLTDEQERERSEEVRTRLVANYVGFEETEDGLAVRFAGTNESLLAVARFASWESTCCAFAEYEITVVPPYEETVLSITGPDGTRQMFRDGLVERLEAETA
;
A
#
# COMPACT_ATOMS: atom_id res chain seq x y z
N MET A 1 -3.55 -13.36 -36.17
CA MET A 1 -2.52 -12.67 -35.38
C MET A 1 -2.53 -11.22 -35.84
N SER A 2 -3.14 -10.33 -35.06
CA SER A 2 -2.99 -8.88 -35.21
C SER A 2 -2.30 -8.36 -33.95
N PRO A 3 -1.31 -7.46 -34.10
CA PRO A 3 -0.68 -6.77 -32.99
C PRO A 3 -1.55 -5.58 -32.55
N ASP A 4 -1.18 -4.97 -31.42
CA ASP A 4 -1.70 -3.73 -30.84
C ASP A 4 -2.98 -3.81 -29.99
N ASP A 5 -2.76 -3.96 -28.69
CA ASP A 5 -3.46 -3.16 -27.67
C ASP A 5 -2.52 -2.88 -26.47
N SER A 6 -1.30 -2.41 -26.78
CA SER A 6 -0.35 -1.86 -25.80
C SER A 6 -0.54 -0.35 -25.68
N SER A 7 -1.67 0.08 -25.11
CA SER A 7 -1.78 1.40 -24.47
C SER A 7 -3.06 1.48 -23.63
N ARG A 8 -3.13 0.70 -22.55
CA ARG A 8 -3.98 1.13 -21.44
C ARG A 8 -3.23 2.28 -20.76
N GLU A 9 -3.46 3.50 -21.25
CA GLU A 9 -3.10 4.69 -20.49
C GLU A 9 -3.76 4.53 -19.13
N VAL A 10 -2.96 4.35 -18.08
CA VAL A 10 -3.46 4.41 -16.70
C VAL A 10 -3.72 5.88 -16.40
N ALA A 11 -4.77 6.41 -17.00
CA ALA A 11 -5.21 7.77 -16.78
C ALA A 11 -6.23 7.72 -15.64
N CYS A 12 -5.83 8.23 -14.48
CA CYS A 12 -6.75 8.39 -13.37
C CYS A 12 -7.86 9.37 -13.79
N THR A 13 -9.12 8.95 -13.68
CA THR A 13 -10.29 9.75 -14.13
C THR A 13 -10.73 10.79 -13.09
N LEU A 14 -10.00 10.92 -11.99
CA LEU A 14 -10.27 11.85 -10.90
C LEU A 14 -9.54 13.17 -11.14
N THR A 15 -10.12 14.28 -10.68
CA THR A 15 -9.43 15.57 -10.70
C THR A 15 -8.27 15.57 -9.70
N ASP A 16 -7.27 16.42 -9.90
CA ASP A 16 -6.11 16.52 -9.00
C ASP A 16 -6.53 16.77 -7.54
N GLU A 17 -7.60 17.55 -7.33
CA GLU A 17 -8.17 17.82 -6.01
C GLU A 17 -8.79 16.56 -5.39
N GLN A 18 -9.59 15.83 -6.16
CA GLN A 18 -10.18 14.56 -5.72
C GLN A 18 -9.13 13.49 -5.45
N GLU A 19 -8.02 13.46 -6.20
CA GLU A 19 -6.90 12.58 -5.89
C GLU A 19 -6.20 12.98 -4.59
N ARG A 20 -5.97 14.28 -4.36
CA ARG A 20 -5.33 14.76 -3.13
C ARG A 20 -6.16 14.47 -1.89
N GLU A 21 -7.43 14.83 -1.87
CA GLU A 21 -8.32 14.60 -0.72
C GLU A 21 -8.39 13.11 -0.37
N ARG A 22 -8.51 12.28 -1.40
CA ARG A 22 -8.57 10.82 -1.26
C ARG A 22 -7.26 10.23 -0.79
N SER A 23 -6.13 10.76 -1.26
CA SER A 23 -4.78 10.38 -0.83
C SER A 23 -4.53 10.76 0.62
N GLU A 24 -4.93 11.96 1.02
CA GLU A 24 -4.84 12.43 2.41
C GLU A 24 -5.71 11.59 3.36
N GLU A 25 -6.92 11.23 2.94
CA GLU A 25 -7.79 10.36 3.73
C GLU A 25 -7.15 8.99 3.95
N VAL A 26 -6.70 8.32 2.88
CA VAL A 26 -6.02 7.02 2.98
C VAL A 26 -4.80 7.12 3.88
N ARG A 27 -3.96 8.13 3.68
CA ARG A 27 -2.77 8.35 4.49
C ARG A 27 -3.12 8.51 5.97
N THR A 28 -4.10 9.34 6.27
CA THR A 28 -4.59 9.56 7.65
C THR A 28 -5.07 8.25 8.27
N ARG A 29 -5.74 7.38 7.51
CA ARG A 29 -6.20 6.08 8.02
C ARG A 29 -5.08 5.06 8.18
N LEU A 30 -4.09 5.04 7.29
CA LEU A 30 -2.91 4.18 7.46
C LEU A 30 -2.11 4.56 8.70
N VAL A 31 -1.82 5.85 8.89
CA VAL A 31 -1.10 6.36 10.07
C VAL A 31 -1.87 6.06 11.35
N ALA A 32 -3.17 6.41 11.40
CA ALA A 32 -3.97 6.22 12.61
C ALA A 32 -4.15 4.74 13.02
N ASN A 33 -3.96 3.80 12.10
CA ASN A 33 -4.10 2.37 12.36
C ASN A 33 -2.75 1.64 12.29
N TYR A 34 -1.62 2.33 12.16
CA TYR A 34 -0.31 1.71 12.07
C TYR A 34 0.06 1.04 13.41
N VAL A 35 0.44 -0.24 13.35
CA VAL A 35 0.83 -1.04 14.53
C VAL A 35 2.33 -1.32 14.52
N GLY A 36 2.92 -1.54 13.34
CA GLY A 36 4.33 -1.81 13.20
C GLY A 36 4.64 -2.47 11.87
N PHE A 37 5.89 -2.92 11.71
CA PHE A 37 6.32 -3.62 10.52
C PHE A 37 7.38 -4.68 10.86
N GLU A 38 7.62 -5.56 9.91
CA GLU A 38 8.72 -6.52 9.91
C GLU A 38 9.35 -6.57 8.52
N GLU A 39 10.66 -6.76 8.48
CA GLU A 39 11.38 -7.03 7.24
C GLU A 39 11.39 -8.52 6.95
N THR A 40 11.17 -8.87 5.68
CA THR A 40 11.29 -10.24 5.20
C THR A 40 12.45 -10.35 4.21
N GLU A 41 12.84 -11.58 3.86
CA GLU A 41 13.92 -11.80 2.88
C GLU A 41 13.59 -11.17 1.52
N ASP A 42 12.33 -11.22 1.10
CA ASP A 42 11.90 -10.77 -0.23
C ASP A 42 11.17 -9.42 -0.21
N GLY A 43 11.09 -8.75 0.94
CA GLY A 43 10.32 -7.51 1.07
C GLY A 43 10.04 -7.08 2.50
N LEU A 44 8.78 -6.69 2.73
CA LEU A 44 8.33 -6.03 3.95
C LEU A 44 6.89 -6.44 4.28
N ALA A 45 6.58 -6.67 5.55
CA ALA A 45 5.20 -6.82 6.02
C ALA A 45 4.85 -5.71 7.01
N VAL A 46 3.75 -5.01 6.75
CA VAL A 46 3.26 -3.90 7.57
C VAL A 46 1.97 -4.31 8.25
N ARG A 47 1.91 -4.11 9.56
CA ARG A 47 0.76 -4.47 10.40
C ARG A 47 -0.05 -3.22 10.73
N PHE A 48 -1.36 -3.34 10.54
CA PHE A 48 -2.35 -2.35 10.89
C PHE A 48 -3.40 -2.94 11.82
N ALA A 49 -4.06 -2.11 12.63
CA ALA A 49 -5.17 -2.53 13.48
C ALA A 49 -6.26 -3.20 12.63
N GLY A 50 -6.88 -4.28 13.09
CA GLY A 50 -7.89 -5.04 12.34
C GLY A 50 -9.27 -4.39 12.31
N THR A 51 -9.34 -3.19 11.75
CA THR A 51 -10.57 -2.42 11.57
C THR A 51 -11.00 -2.44 10.09
N ASN A 52 -12.28 -2.17 9.82
CA ASN A 52 -12.73 -2.06 8.42
C ASN A 52 -12.06 -0.86 7.73
N GLU A 53 -11.83 0.21 8.49
CA GLU A 53 -11.17 1.42 8.04
C GLU A 53 -9.73 1.16 7.59
N SER A 54 -8.97 0.37 8.37
CA SER A 54 -7.60 0.02 7.99
C SER A 54 -7.58 -0.89 6.76
N LEU A 55 -8.46 -1.88 6.69
CA LEU A 55 -8.53 -2.81 5.56
C LEU A 55 -8.82 -2.06 4.25
N LEU A 56 -9.78 -1.14 4.27
CA LEU A 56 -10.11 -0.32 3.10
C LEU A 56 -8.97 0.63 2.73
N ALA A 57 -8.29 1.22 3.71
CA ALA A 57 -7.13 2.09 3.47
C ALA A 57 -5.96 1.31 2.85
N VAL A 58 -5.64 0.13 3.39
CA VAL A 58 -4.60 -0.77 2.89
C VAL A 58 -4.91 -1.24 1.47
N ALA A 59 -6.15 -1.67 1.21
CA ALA A 59 -6.58 -2.08 -0.13
C ALA A 59 -6.47 -0.94 -1.16
N ARG A 60 -6.84 0.28 -0.76
CA ARG A 60 -6.71 1.44 -1.65
C ARG A 60 -5.24 1.81 -1.89
N PHE A 61 -4.40 1.75 -0.87
CA PHE A 61 -2.96 1.94 -1.01
C PHE A 61 -2.35 0.93 -1.98
N ALA A 62 -2.60 -0.38 -1.79
CA ALA A 62 -2.13 -1.42 -2.69
C ALA A 62 -2.64 -1.23 -4.14
N SER A 63 -3.87 -0.74 -4.30
CA SER A 63 -4.41 -0.42 -5.63
C SER A 63 -3.65 0.72 -6.33
N TRP A 64 -3.14 1.71 -5.60
CA TRP A 64 -2.35 2.80 -6.19
C TRP A 64 -0.91 2.37 -6.46
N GLU A 65 -0.31 1.70 -5.49
CA GLU A 65 1.06 1.22 -5.62
C GLU A 65 1.18 0.14 -6.70
N SER A 66 0.18 -0.69 -6.95
CA SER A 66 0.20 -1.62 -8.09
C SER A 66 0.21 -0.91 -9.46
N THR A 67 -0.20 0.37 -9.51
CA THR A 67 -0.06 1.20 -10.71
C THR A 67 1.31 1.88 -10.78
N CYS A 68 1.78 2.48 -9.68
CA CYS A 68 3.04 3.24 -9.65
C CYS A 68 4.27 2.33 -9.57
N CYS A 69 4.20 1.31 -8.73
CA CYS A 69 5.21 0.32 -8.39
C CYS A 69 4.76 -1.06 -8.91
N ALA A 70 4.50 -1.14 -10.22
CA ALA A 70 3.98 -2.35 -10.90
C ALA A 70 4.94 -3.56 -10.91
N PHE A 71 6.15 -3.41 -10.35
CA PHE A 71 7.13 -4.48 -10.19
C PHE A 71 6.95 -5.28 -8.89
N ALA A 72 6.22 -4.74 -7.92
CA ALA A 72 6.02 -5.36 -6.61
C ALA A 72 4.70 -6.14 -6.56
N GLU A 73 4.69 -7.17 -5.71
CA GLU A 73 3.52 -7.96 -5.37
C GLU A 73 2.98 -7.50 -4.01
N TYR A 74 1.66 -7.38 -3.91
CA TYR A 74 0.97 -6.90 -2.72
C TYR A 74 -0.03 -7.95 -2.27
N GLU A 75 0.14 -8.47 -1.06
CA GLU A 75 -0.79 -9.39 -0.41
C GLU A 75 -1.40 -8.72 0.82
N ILE A 76 -2.72 -8.84 0.96
CA ILE A 76 -3.46 -8.35 2.14
C ILE A 76 -4.00 -9.56 2.88
N THR A 77 -3.50 -9.77 4.09
CA THR A 77 -3.90 -10.89 4.93
C THR A 77 -4.77 -10.40 6.10
N VAL A 78 -5.94 -11.02 6.25
CA VAL A 78 -6.89 -10.75 7.32
C VAL A 78 -7.32 -12.08 7.92
N VAL A 79 -6.90 -12.36 9.15
CA VAL A 79 -7.09 -13.67 9.80
C VAL A 79 -7.95 -13.51 11.06
N PRO A 80 -8.94 -14.40 11.32
CA PRO A 80 -9.65 -14.42 12.60
C PRO A 80 -8.69 -14.48 13.79
N PRO A 81 -8.91 -13.70 14.86
CA PRO A 81 -10.14 -12.97 15.18
C PRO A 81 -10.25 -11.55 14.58
N TYR A 82 -9.50 -11.25 13.52
CA TYR A 82 -9.47 -9.97 12.80
C TYR A 82 -8.92 -8.82 13.64
N GLU A 83 -7.91 -9.11 14.45
CA GLU A 83 -7.25 -8.11 15.30
C GLU A 83 -6.24 -7.26 14.52
N GLU A 84 -5.76 -7.77 13.38
CA GLU A 84 -4.80 -7.09 12.52
C GLU A 84 -5.12 -7.29 11.03
N THR A 85 -4.78 -6.29 10.24
CA THR A 85 -4.65 -6.37 8.78
C THR A 85 -3.16 -6.31 8.45
N VAL A 86 -2.65 -7.29 7.71
CA VAL A 86 -1.24 -7.33 7.30
C VAL A 86 -1.13 -7.03 5.81
N LEU A 87 -0.30 -6.07 5.44
CA LEU A 87 0.11 -5.79 4.07
C LEU A 87 1.51 -6.33 3.84
N SER A 88 1.63 -7.39 3.05
CA SER A 88 2.92 -7.91 2.58
C SER A 88 3.24 -7.32 1.22
N ILE A 89 4.45 -6.76 1.10
CA ILE A 89 4.97 -6.18 -0.14
C ILE A 89 6.26 -6.90 -0.47
N THR A 90 6.30 -7.60 -1.61
CA THR A 90 7.46 -8.36 -2.07
C THR A 90 7.86 -7.95 -3.49
N GLY A 91 9.10 -8.22 -3.88
CA GLY A 91 9.57 -7.84 -5.21
C GLY A 91 11.06 -8.10 -5.43
N PRO A 92 11.62 -7.61 -6.55
CA PRO A 92 13.03 -7.73 -6.86
C PRO A 92 13.92 -7.03 -5.83
N ASP A 93 15.24 -7.29 -5.91
CA ASP A 93 16.25 -6.67 -5.06
C ASP A 93 16.09 -5.15 -4.98
N GLY A 94 16.07 -4.63 -3.75
CA GLY A 94 15.84 -3.21 -3.46
C GLY A 94 14.40 -2.87 -3.05
N THR A 95 13.41 -3.75 -3.30
CA THR A 95 12.00 -3.53 -2.90
C THR A 95 11.87 -3.24 -1.41
N ARG A 96 12.49 -4.06 -0.57
CA ARG A 96 12.48 -3.88 0.89
C ARG A 96 12.94 -2.49 1.32
N GLN A 97 14.08 -2.04 0.82
CA GLN A 97 14.66 -0.74 1.20
C GLN A 97 13.80 0.41 0.68
N MET A 98 13.30 0.31 -0.55
CA MET A 98 12.40 1.32 -1.13
C MET A 98 11.12 1.50 -0.29
N PHE A 99 10.49 0.42 0.16
CA PHE A 99 9.27 0.51 0.98
C PHE A 99 9.57 0.82 2.46
N ARG A 100 10.73 0.43 2.99
CA ARG A 100 11.15 0.89 4.32
C ARG A 100 11.28 2.42 4.34
N ASP A 101 12.10 2.98 3.45
CA ASP A 101 12.39 4.41 3.41
C ASP A 101 11.15 5.19 2.91
N GLY A 102 10.42 4.60 1.96
CA GLY A 102 9.31 5.24 1.25
C GLY A 102 7.94 5.05 1.87
N LEU A 103 7.71 4.10 2.78
CA LEU A 103 6.41 3.90 3.43
C LEU A 103 6.56 3.88 4.95
N VAL A 104 7.43 3.02 5.48
CA VAL A 104 7.55 2.78 6.92
C VAL A 104 8.05 4.02 7.66
N GLU A 105 9.14 4.64 7.20
CA GLU A 105 9.69 5.83 7.86
C GLU A 105 8.65 6.95 7.98
N ARG A 106 7.77 7.08 6.99
CA ARG A 106 6.69 8.06 7.01
C ARG A 106 5.59 7.69 8.00
N LEU A 107 5.19 6.43 8.04
CA LEU A 107 4.19 5.97 9.02
C LEU A 107 4.70 6.16 10.44
N GLU A 108 5.97 5.83 10.71
CA GLU A 108 6.59 6.04 12.03
C GLU A 108 6.69 7.52 12.38
N ALA A 109 7.15 8.36 11.46
CA ALA A 109 7.30 9.80 11.69
C ALA A 109 5.97 10.52 11.98
N GLU A 110 4.86 10.03 11.46
CA GLU A 110 3.53 10.62 11.64
C GLU A 110 2.73 10.01 12.80
N THR A 111 3.18 8.87 13.33
CA THR A 111 2.59 8.22 14.51
C THR A 111 3.27 8.65 15.82
N ALA A 112 4.49 9.20 15.74
CA ALA A 112 5.28 9.71 16.86
C ALA A 112 4.80 11.08 17.38
#